data_AF-A0A7G2JXD8-F1
#
_entry.id   AF-A0A7G2JXD8-F1
#
_cell.length_a   1.000
_cell.length_b   1.000
_cell.length_c   1.000
_cell.angle_alpha   90.00
_cell.angle_beta   90.00
_cell.angle_gamma   90.00
#
_symmetry.space_group_name_H-M   'P 1'
#
loop_
_entity.id
_entity.type
_entity.pdbx_description
1 polymer ?
#
loop_
_entity_poly.entity_id
_entity_poly.type
_entity_poly.pdbx_seq_one_letter_code
_entity_poly.pdbx_strand_id
1 'polypeptide(L)'
;MKETIVAQATAPGRGGIGILRVSGPLATKVAQAILGKCPKPRMADYLPFKDADGTILDQGIALYFKSPNSFTGEDVLELQGHGGQVVLDLLLKRILQIDGIRLARPGEFSEQAFLNDKLDLAQAEAIADLIDATSEQAVRSALKSLQGEFSKKVN
;
A
#
# COMPACT_ATOMS: atom_id res chain seq x y z
N MET A 1 -7.92 9.09 -16.98
CA MET A 1 -8.55 8.23 -15.96
C MET A 1 -7.43 7.78 -15.03
N LYS A 2 -7.59 7.82 -13.70
CA LYS A 2 -6.50 7.40 -12.79
C LYS A 2 -6.24 5.90 -12.92
N GLU A 3 -4.98 5.50 -13.08
CA GLU A 3 -4.57 4.11 -13.18
C GLU A 3 -4.57 3.45 -11.79
N THR A 4 -4.63 2.12 -11.72
CA THR A 4 -4.44 1.39 -10.46
C THR A 4 -3.03 0.82 -10.40
N ILE A 5 -2.35 1.04 -9.28
CA ILE A 5 -0.97 0.62 -9.07
C ILE A 5 -0.87 -0.44 -7.98
N VAL A 6 0.10 -1.34 -8.10
CA VAL A 6 0.45 -2.33 -7.08
C VAL A 6 1.95 -2.39 -6.85
N ALA A 7 2.37 -2.58 -5.60
CA ALA A 7 3.75 -2.96 -5.26
C ALA A 7 3.82 -3.68 -3.92
N GLN A 8 4.97 -4.30 -3.65
CA GLN A 8 5.34 -4.75 -2.31
C GLN A 8 5.65 -3.51 -1.44
N ALA A 9 4.97 -3.40 -0.30
CA ALA A 9 5.11 -2.30 0.65
C ALA A 9 6.09 -2.62 1.80
N THR A 10 6.48 -3.89 1.96
CA THR A 10 7.54 -4.33 2.87
C THR A 10 8.87 -4.47 2.15
N ALA A 11 9.98 -4.40 2.90
CA ALA A 11 11.30 -4.68 2.34
C ALA A 11 11.34 -6.06 1.65
N PRO A 12 12.06 -6.21 0.52
CA PRO A 12 12.22 -7.50 -0.14
C PRO A 12 13.03 -8.47 0.74
N GLY A 13 12.83 -9.77 0.52
CA GLY A 13 13.52 -10.83 1.27
C GLY A 13 12.60 -11.63 2.17
N ARG A 14 13.18 -12.32 3.16
CA ARG A 14 12.46 -13.21 4.07
C ARG A 14 11.98 -12.45 5.30
N GLY A 15 10.67 -12.42 5.51
CA GLY A 15 10.04 -11.89 6.72
C GLY A 15 8.92 -12.78 7.21
N GLY A 16 8.44 -12.55 8.43
CA GLY A 16 7.23 -13.22 8.93
C GLY A 16 5.99 -12.84 8.10
N ILE A 17 5.92 -11.59 7.65
CA ILE A 17 4.80 -11.03 6.88
C ILE A 17 5.36 -10.25 5.68
N GLY A 18 4.65 -10.32 4.56
CA GLY A 18 4.85 -9.46 3.40
C GLY A 18 3.56 -8.76 3.01
N ILE A 19 3.66 -7.51 2.56
CA ILE A 19 2.49 -6.70 2.23
C ILE A 19 2.55 -6.32 0.75
N LEU A 20 1.50 -6.68 0.00
CA LEU A 20 1.22 -6.07 -1.30
C LEU A 20 0.16 -4.98 -1.12
N ARG A 21 0.46 -3.78 -1.58
CA ARG A 21 -0.47 -2.63 -1.54
C ARG A 21 -0.94 -2.32 -2.95
N VAL A 22 -2.25 -2.18 -3.12
CA VAL A 22 -2.92 -1.75 -4.35
C VAL A 22 -3.60 -0.41 -4.09
N SER A 23 -3.40 0.58 -4.94
CA SER A 23 -4.08 1.89 -4.86
C SER A 23 -4.69 2.26 -6.20
N GLY A 24 -5.94 2.74 -6.19
CA GLY A 24 -6.63 3.26 -7.36
C GLY A 24 -8.04 2.69 -7.55
N PRO A 25 -8.74 3.09 -8.64
CA PRO A 25 -10.16 2.77 -8.83
C PRO A 25 -10.47 1.27 -8.96
N LEU A 26 -9.48 0.42 -9.25
CA LEU A 26 -9.69 -1.02 -9.38
C LEU A 26 -9.40 -1.79 -8.09
N ALA A 27 -9.07 -1.14 -6.96
CA ALA A 27 -8.76 -1.83 -5.70
C ALA A 27 -9.88 -2.78 -5.23
N THR A 28 -11.16 -2.39 -5.37
CA THR A 28 -12.30 -3.25 -5.06
C THR A 28 -12.41 -4.44 -6.04
N LYS A 29 -12.06 -4.24 -7.32
CA LYS A 29 -12.02 -5.32 -8.32
C LYS A 29 -10.93 -6.34 -7.97
N VAL A 30 -9.76 -5.87 -7.53
CA VAL A 30 -8.70 -6.76 -7.01
C VAL A 30 -9.20 -7.53 -5.79
N ALA A 31 -9.83 -6.86 -4.83
CA ALA A 31 -10.37 -7.53 -3.65
C ALA A 31 -11.33 -8.65 -4.05
N GLN A 32 -12.30 -8.38 -4.93
CA GLN A 32 -13.22 -9.41 -5.41
C GLN A 32 -12.50 -10.57 -6.11
N ALA A 33 -11.51 -10.27 -6.95
CA ALA A 33 -10.78 -11.27 -7.73
C ALA A 33 -9.86 -12.18 -6.88
N ILE A 34 -9.25 -11.65 -5.83
CA ILE A 34 -8.29 -12.37 -4.97
C ILE A 34 -8.96 -12.99 -3.75
N LEU A 35 -9.95 -12.29 -3.19
CA LEU A 35 -10.55 -12.60 -1.88
C LEU A 35 -11.97 -13.17 -2.02
N GLY A 36 -12.62 -13.01 -3.17
CA GLY A 36 -14.04 -13.33 -3.39
C GLY A 36 -15.02 -12.35 -2.73
N LYS A 37 -14.52 -11.31 -2.07
CA LYS A 37 -15.29 -10.22 -1.47
C LYS A 37 -14.40 -8.99 -1.28
N CYS A 38 -15.01 -7.82 -1.09
CA CYS A 38 -14.29 -6.65 -0.59
C CYS A 38 -14.44 -6.59 0.94
N PRO A 39 -13.35 -6.55 1.73
CA PRO A 39 -13.42 -6.35 3.16
C PRO A 39 -14.16 -5.05 3.52
N LYS A 40 -14.76 -5.00 4.71
CA LYS A 40 -15.32 -3.75 5.22
C LYS A 40 -14.19 -2.73 5.42
N PRO A 41 -14.40 -1.43 5.12
CA PRO A 41 -13.36 -0.43 5.31
C PRO A 41 -12.78 -0.44 6.72
N ARG A 42 -11.45 -0.51 6.82
CA ARG A 42 -10.66 -0.54 8.07
C ARG A 42 -11.02 -1.69 9.02
N MET A 43 -11.55 -2.79 8.48
CA MET A 43 -11.71 -4.04 9.22
C MET A 43 -10.79 -5.10 8.64
N ALA A 44 -10.08 -5.80 9.52
CA ALA A 44 -9.24 -6.93 9.14
C ALA A 44 -10.11 -8.15 8.87
N ASP A 45 -10.00 -8.71 7.68
CA ASP A 45 -10.50 -10.05 7.38
C ASP A 45 -9.32 -11.01 7.27
N TYR A 46 -9.43 -12.19 7.89
CA TYR A 46 -8.49 -13.31 7.70
C TYR A 46 -9.08 -14.35 6.75
N LEU A 47 -8.46 -14.57 5.59
CA LEU A 47 -9.02 -15.37 4.51
C LEU A 47 -7.95 -15.82 3.50
N PRO A 48 -8.25 -16.83 2.66
CA PRO A 48 -7.34 -17.25 1.59
C PRO A 48 -7.27 -16.20 0.47
N PHE A 49 -6.09 -16.08 -0.13
CA PHE A 49 -5.83 -15.32 -1.35
C PHE A 49 -5.77 -16.30 -2.53
N LYS A 50 -6.53 -16.04 -3.58
CA LYS A 50 -6.79 -17.01 -4.65
C LYS A 50 -6.22 -16.60 -5.99
N ASP A 51 -5.80 -17.61 -6.75
CA ASP A 51 -5.47 -17.50 -8.17
C ASP A 51 -6.77 -17.47 -9.03
N ALA A 52 -6.63 -17.27 -10.34
CA ALA A 52 -7.74 -17.14 -11.28
C ALA A 52 -8.60 -18.41 -11.40
N ASP A 53 -7.99 -19.59 -11.19
CA ASP A 53 -8.68 -20.89 -11.18
C ASP A 53 -9.29 -21.24 -9.81
N GLY A 54 -9.11 -20.37 -8.80
CA GLY A 54 -9.57 -20.57 -7.44
C GLY A 54 -8.57 -21.29 -6.51
N THR A 55 -7.40 -21.69 -7.00
CA THR A 55 -6.32 -22.27 -6.19
C THR A 55 -5.87 -21.25 -5.14
N ILE A 56 -5.60 -21.71 -3.91
CA ILE A 56 -5.13 -20.85 -2.83
C ILE A 56 -3.63 -20.60 -3.00
N LEU A 57 -3.25 -19.33 -3.17
CA LEU A 57 -1.85 -18.89 -3.26
C LEU A 57 -1.24 -18.63 -1.88
N ASP A 58 -2.04 -18.10 -0.95
CA ASP A 58 -1.65 -17.82 0.42
C ASP A 58 -2.88 -17.69 1.32
N GLN A 59 -2.68 -17.55 2.63
CA GLN A 59 -3.70 -17.21 3.60
C GLN A 59 -3.20 -16.12 4.54
N GLY A 60 -3.94 -15.04 4.66
CA GLY A 60 -3.47 -13.85 5.37
C GLY A 60 -4.57 -12.87 5.73
N ILE A 61 -4.15 -11.67 6.11
CA ILE A 61 -5.04 -10.57 6.48
C ILE A 61 -5.21 -9.65 5.28
N ALA A 62 -6.45 -9.26 4.99
CA ALA A 62 -6.75 -8.20 4.03
C ALA A 62 -7.31 -6.96 4.75
N LEU A 63 -6.82 -5.79 4.37
CA LEU A 63 -7.35 -4.50 4.80
C LEU A 63 -7.76 -3.66 3.60
N TYR A 64 -8.97 -3.10 3.66
CA TYR A 64 -9.46 -2.18 2.65
C TYR A 64 -9.64 -0.79 3.24
N PHE A 65 -9.19 0.23 2.52
CA PHE A 65 -9.38 1.63 2.85
C PHE A 65 -10.17 2.29 1.72
N LYS A 66 -11.37 2.79 2.03
CA LYS A 66 -12.17 3.54 1.07
C LYS A 66 -11.61 4.97 0.94
N SER A 67 -11.48 5.47 -0.28
CA SER A 67 -11.29 6.89 -0.58
C SER A 67 -12.36 7.75 0.14
N PRO A 68 -12.02 8.95 0.64
CA PRO A 68 -10.70 9.60 0.65
C PRO A 68 -9.84 9.22 1.87
N ASN A 69 -10.23 8.17 2.59
CA ASN A 69 -9.77 7.84 3.95
C ASN A 69 -8.65 6.80 3.96
N SER A 70 -7.69 6.95 3.06
CA SER A 70 -6.51 6.10 2.86
C SER A 70 -5.22 6.94 2.79
N PHE A 71 -4.07 6.27 2.72
CA PHE A 71 -2.76 6.92 2.56
C PHE A 71 -2.68 7.76 1.28
N THR A 72 -3.05 7.17 0.14
CA THR A 72 -3.02 7.85 -1.15
C THR A 72 -4.21 8.77 -1.39
N GLY A 73 -5.27 8.71 -0.56
CA GLY A 73 -6.55 9.37 -0.82
C GLY A 73 -7.45 8.61 -1.80
N GLU A 74 -6.99 7.49 -2.36
CA GLU A 74 -7.77 6.62 -3.26
C GLU A 74 -8.34 5.41 -2.50
N ASP A 75 -9.07 4.55 -3.20
CA ASP A 75 -9.35 3.22 -2.66
C ASP A 75 -8.02 2.43 -2.59
N VAL A 76 -7.72 1.85 -1.43
CA VAL A 76 -6.49 1.07 -1.18
C VAL A 76 -6.86 -0.30 -0.63
N LEU A 77 -6.22 -1.34 -1.18
CA LEU A 77 -6.26 -2.70 -0.64
C LEU A 77 -4.85 -3.10 -0.21
N GLU A 78 -4.72 -3.63 1.00
CA GLU A 78 -3.50 -4.26 1.48
C GLU A 78 -3.74 -5.75 1.69
N LEU A 79 -2.89 -6.57 1.09
CA LEU A 79 -2.84 -8.01 1.27
C LEU A 79 -1.61 -8.33 2.10
N GLN A 80 -1.82 -8.76 3.34
CA GLN A 80 -0.78 -9.08 4.31
C GLN A 80 -0.69 -10.60 4.45
N GLY A 81 0.22 -11.18 3.67
CA GLY A 81 0.47 -12.63 3.61
C GLY A 81 1.78 -13.02 4.27
N HIS A 82 2.21 -14.26 4.06
CA HIS A 82 3.51 -14.73 4.51
C HIS A 82 4.63 -14.02 3.75
N GLY A 83 5.68 -13.60 4.47
CA GLY A 83 6.80 -12.82 3.91
C GLY A 83 7.82 -13.64 3.11
N GLY A 84 7.38 -14.67 2.39
CA GLY A 84 8.21 -15.41 1.45
C GLY A 84 8.17 -14.79 0.06
N GLN A 85 9.33 -14.46 -0.51
CA GLN A 85 9.41 -13.75 -1.80
C GLN A 85 8.60 -14.45 -2.91
N VAL A 86 8.69 -15.78 -3.02
CA VAL A 86 7.96 -16.55 -4.04
C VAL A 86 6.45 -16.40 -3.91
N VAL A 87 5.92 -16.38 -2.67
CA VAL A 87 4.47 -16.23 -2.42
C VAL A 87 4.01 -14.83 -2.80
N LEU A 88 4.79 -13.80 -2.44
CA LEU A 88 4.50 -12.41 -2.82
C LEU A 88 4.57 -12.22 -4.35
N ASP A 89 5.53 -12.83 -5.03
CA ASP A 89 5.67 -12.76 -6.48
C ASP A 89 4.48 -13.43 -7.20
N LEU A 90 4.00 -14.57 -6.69
CA LEU A 90 2.80 -15.25 -7.21
C LEU A 90 1.56 -14.36 -7.05
N LEU A 91 1.35 -13.79 -5.87
CA LEU A 91 0.24 -12.87 -5.62
C LEU A 91 0.33 -11.60 -6.48
N LEU A 92 1.52 -11.01 -6.61
CA LEU A 92 1.76 -9.83 -7.44
C LEU A 92 1.45 -10.12 -8.91
N LYS A 93 1.95 -11.25 -9.43
CA LYS A 93 1.67 -11.71 -10.79
C LYS A 93 0.17 -11.88 -11.01
N ARG A 94 -0.54 -12.49 -10.06
CA ARG A 94 -1.99 -12.67 -10.11
C ARG A 94 -2.75 -11.33 -10.13
N ILE A 95 -2.29 -10.32 -9.39
CA ILE A 95 -2.88 -8.97 -9.43
C ILE A 95 -2.64 -8.30 -10.79
N LEU A 96 -1.43 -8.42 -11.34
CA LEU A 96 -1.06 -7.82 -12.64
C LEU A 96 -1.78 -8.46 -13.84
N GLN A 97 -2.36 -9.66 -13.69
CA GLN A 97 -3.22 -10.25 -14.71
C GLN A 97 -4.59 -9.56 -14.84
N ILE A 98 -4.94 -8.66 -13.92
CA ILE A 98 -6.19 -7.89 -13.99
C ILE A 98 -5.94 -6.65 -14.84
N ASP A 99 -6.66 -6.54 -15.97
CA ASP A 99 -6.53 -5.40 -16.89
C ASP A 99 -6.71 -4.05 -16.18
N GLY A 100 -5.82 -3.10 -16.51
CA GLY A 100 -5.81 -1.74 -15.97
C GLY A 100 -4.98 -1.58 -14.69
N ILE A 101 -4.24 -2.61 -14.29
CA ILE A 101 -3.31 -2.57 -13.15
C ILE A 101 -1.87 -2.65 -13.64
N ARG A 102 -1.00 -1.84 -13.05
CA ARG A 102 0.45 -1.86 -13.31
C ARG A 102 1.26 -1.80 -12.03
N LEU A 103 2.55 -2.05 -12.16
CA LEU A 103 3.49 -1.81 -11.07
C LEU A 103 3.57 -0.31 -10.74
N ALA A 104 3.67 -0.01 -9.45
CA ALA A 104 3.98 1.33 -8.98
C ALA A 104 5.45 1.69 -9.29
N ARG A 105 5.69 2.96 -9.65
CA ARG A 105 7.04 3.54 -9.71
C ARG A 105 7.54 3.82 -8.28
N PRO A 106 8.87 3.97 -8.07
CA PRO A 106 9.41 4.42 -6.80
C PRO A 106 8.75 5.73 -6.35
N GLY A 107 8.30 5.78 -5.09
CA GLY A 107 7.64 6.95 -4.50
C GLY A 107 6.20 7.22 -4.95
N GLU A 108 5.65 6.46 -5.90
CA GLU A 108 4.37 6.81 -6.54
C GLU A 108 3.18 6.82 -5.56
N PHE A 109 3.17 6.00 -4.51
CA PHE A 109 2.12 6.09 -3.48
C PHE A 109 2.14 7.42 -2.72
N SER A 110 3.33 7.93 -2.36
CA SER A 110 3.47 9.24 -1.71
C SER A 110 3.17 10.37 -2.69
N GLU A 111 3.55 10.22 -3.96
CA GLU A 111 3.16 11.14 -5.05
C GLU A 111 1.63 11.24 -5.16
N GLN A 112 0.91 10.11 -5.16
CA GLN A 112 -0.55 10.11 -5.17
C GLN A 112 -1.14 10.75 -3.90
N ALA A 113 -0.54 10.52 -2.73
CA ALA A 113 -0.97 11.14 -1.49
C ALA A 113 -0.86 12.68 -1.57
N PHE A 114 0.26 13.19 -2.08
CA PHE A 114 0.48 14.61 -2.31
C PHE A 114 -0.55 15.19 -3.31
N LEU A 115 -0.73 14.55 -4.47
CA LEU A 115 -1.68 14.98 -5.50
C LEU A 115 -3.16 14.94 -5.06
N ASN A 116 -3.46 14.20 -3.99
CA ASN A 116 -4.80 14.08 -3.41
C ASN A 116 -4.95 14.84 -2.08
N ASP A 117 -4.08 15.84 -1.84
CA ASP A 117 -4.10 16.73 -0.67
C ASP A 117 -4.06 15.96 0.66
N LYS A 118 -3.45 14.77 0.69
CA LYS A 118 -3.25 13.98 1.92
C LYS A 118 -2.03 14.43 2.69
N LEU A 119 -1.04 14.95 1.98
CA LEU A 119 0.25 15.40 2.46
C LEU A 119 0.67 16.62 1.65
N ASP A 120 1.42 17.55 2.24
CA ASP A 120 2.20 18.51 1.46
C ASP A 120 3.56 17.90 1.01
N LEU A 121 4.32 18.66 0.22
CA LEU A 121 5.61 18.18 -0.31
C LEU A 121 6.63 17.90 0.80
N ALA A 122 6.70 18.74 1.83
CA ALA A 122 7.62 18.57 2.95
C ALA A 122 7.28 17.32 3.78
N GLN A 123 5.99 17.03 3.94
CA GLN A 123 5.51 15.80 4.57
C GLN A 123 5.83 14.56 3.72
N ALA A 124 5.70 14.64 2.40
CA ALA A 124 6.06 13.54 1.50
C ALA A 124 7.57 13.23 1.53
N GLU A 125 8.42 14.26 1.55
CA GLU A 125 9.88 14.11 1.72
C GLU A 125 10.23 13.52 3.11
N ALA A 126 9.56 13.98 4.16
CA ALA A 126 9.76 13.48 5.52
C ALA A 126 9.47 11.97 5.68
N ILE A 127 8.66 11.37 4.79
CA ILE A 127 8.46 9.91 4.77
C ILE A 127 9.76 9.20 4.39
N ALA A 128 10.45 9.68 3.34
CA ALA A 128 11.71 9.08 2.92
C ALA A 128 12.78 9.25 4.01
N ASP A 129 12.89 10.45 4.58
CA ASP A 129 13.81 10.74 5.69
C ASP A 129 13.55 9.82 6.90
N LEU A 130 12.29 9.54 7.22
CA LEU A 130 11.92 8.65 8.31
C LEU A 130 12.31 7.20 8.04
N ILE A 131 12.17 6.73 6.79
CA ILE A 131 12.54 5.36 6.39
C ILE A 131 14.08 5.20 6.42
N ASP A 132 14.82 6.20 5.97
CA ASP A 132 16.29 6.17 5.85
C ASP A 132 17.01 6.58 7.15
N ALA A 133 16.28 7.01 8.18
CA ALA A 133 16.85 7.51 9.43
C ALA A 133 17.72 6.46 10.15
N THR A 134 18.98 6.81 10.40
CA THR A 134 19.97 5.95 11.11
C THR A 134 20.22 6.36 12.56
N SER A 135 19.54 7.41 13.06
CA SER A 135 19.63 7.86 14.45
C SER A 135 18.27 8.24 15.02
N GLU A 136 18.11 8.13 16.34
CA GLU A 136 16.89 8.54 17.03
C GLU A 136 16.55 10.02 16.80
N GLN A 137 17.57 10.88 16.71
CA GLN A 137 17.37 12.30 16.46
C GLN A 137 16.84 12.55 15.03
N ALA A 138 17.33 11.82 14.04
CA ALA A 138 16.82 11.88 12.67
C ALA A 138 15.35 11.43 12.61
N VAL A 139 15.01 10.30 13.24
CA VAL A 139 13.62 9.82 13.36
C VAL A 139 12.71 10.89 13.98
N ARG A 140 13.10 11.47 15.12
CA ARG A 140 12.30 12.52 15.79
C ARG A 140 12.14 13.76 14.93
N SER A 141 13.14 14.12 14.14
CA SER A 141 13.10 15.30 13.28
C SER A 141 12.18 15.07 12.08
N ALA A 142 12.30 13.93 11.40
CA ALA A 142 11.42 13.54 10.30
C ALA A 142 9.96 13.43 10.75
N LEU A 143 9.69 12.86 11.95
CA LEU A 143 8.34 12.78 12.50
C LEU A 143 7.69 14.15 12.72
N LYS A 144 8.44 15.17 13.15
CA LYS A 144 7.91 16.54 13.32
C LYS A 144 7.51 17.15 11.99
N SER A 145 8.34 16.98 10.97
CA SER A 145 8.02 17.42 9.60
C SER A 145 6.78 16.69 9.07
N LEU A 146 6.70 15.36 9.26
CA LEU A 146 5.56 14.54 8.84
C LEU A 146 4.25 14.95 9.52
N GLN A 147 4.28 15.34 10.79
CA GLN A 147 3.12 15.86 11.53
C GLN A 147 2.71 17.28 11.11
N GLY A 148 3.42 17.88 10.15
CA GLY A 148 3.16 19.22 9.62
C GLY A 148 3.61 20.34 10.56
N GLU A 149 4.43 20.06 11.59
CA GLU A 149 4.95 21.11 12.47
C GLU A 149 5.86 22.08 11.72
N PHE A 150 6.58 21.59 10.71
CA PHE A 150 7.42 22.43 9.86
C PHE A 150 6.56 23.31 8.95
N SER A 151 5.58 22.73 8.25
CA SER A 151 4.68 23.46 7.34
C SER A 151 3.90 24.57 8.06
N LYS A 152 3.51 24.36 9.32
CA LYS A 152 2.84 25.38 10.17
C LYS A 152 3.74 26.57 10.54
N LYS A 153 5.06 26.46 10.41
CA LYS A 153 6.02 27.54 10.74
C LYS A 153 6.44 28.37 9.53
N VAL A 154 6.27 27.83 8.32
CA VAL A 154 6.74 28.45 7.07
C VAL A 154 5.58 29.05 6.26
N ASN A 155 4.36 28.52 6.42
CA ASN A 155 3.14 29.03 5.79
C ASN A 155 2.39 30.05 6.66
#